data_AF-A0A2K5R1I3-F1
#
_entry.id   AF-A0A2K5R1I3-F1
#
_cell.length_a   1.000
_cell.length_b   1.000
_cell.length_c   1.000
_cell.angle_alpha   90.00
_cell.angle_beta   90.00
_cell.angle_gamma   90.00
#
_symmetry.space_group_name_H-M   'P 1'
#
loop_
_entity.id
_entity.type
_entity.pdbx_description
1 polymer ?
#
loop_
_entity_poly.entity_id
_entity_poly.type
_entity_poly.pdbx_seq_one_letter_code
_entity_poly.pdbx_strand_id
1 'polypeptide(L)'
;MAVYQWVVTLTLAALLVVDREVPVSAGKLSFTRMPICEHMVESPTCSQTSNLVCGTDGVTYTNECQLCLARIKTKQDIQITKDGKC
;
A
#
# COMPACT_ATOMS: atom_id res chain seq x y z
N MET A 1 -45.14 9.90 -29.72
CA MET A 1 -44.35 10.91 -28.96
C MET A 1 -44.18 10.54 -27.49
N ALA A 2 -45.19 10.02 -26.80
CA ALA A 2 -45.09 9.59 -25.39
C ALA A 2 -44.10 8.43 -25.13
N VAL A 3 -44.08 7.39 -25.98
CA VAL A 3 -43.20 6.21 -25.79
C VAL A 3 -41.71 6.58 -25.93
N TYR A 4 -41.40 7.45 -26.90
CA TYR A 4 -40.04 7.93 -27.12
C TYR A 4 -39.53 8.74 -25.92
N GLN A 5 -40.39 9.57 -25.34
CA GLN A 5 -40.08 10.38 -24.16
C GLN A 5 -39.89 9.52 -22.91
N TRP A 6 -40.64 8.41 -22.77
CA TRP A 6 -40.43 7.40 -21.73
C TRP A 6 -39.11 6.63 -21.89
N VAL A 7 -38.74 6.25 -23.11
CA VAL A 7 -37.46 5.57 -23.38
C VAL A 7 -36.28 6.50 -23.08
N VAL A 8 -36.35 7.77 -23.48
CA VAL A 8 -35.31 8.78 -23.24
C VAL A 8 -35.15 9.09 -21.74
N THR A 9 -36.26 9.13 -20.98
CA THR A 9 -36.19 9.35 -19.53
C THR A 9 -35.61 8.15 -18.79
N LEU A 10 -35.91 6.92 -19.20
CA LEU A 10 -35.32 5.71 -18.64
C LEU A 10 -33.81 5.57 -18.92
N THR A 11 -33.35 5.94 -20.12
CA THR A 11 -31.93 5.89 -20.48
C THR A 11 -31.11 6.98 -19.78
N LEU A 12 -31.65 8.19 -19.64
CA LEU A 12 -31.03 9.27 -18.84
C LEU A 12 -30.93 8.89 -17.36
N ALA A 13 -31.97 8.29 -16.79
CA ALA A 13 -31.95 7.80 -15.41
C ALA A 13 -30.88 6.72 -15.21
N ALA A 14 -30.73 5.79 -16.17
CA ALA A 14 -29.71 4.75 -16.11
C ALA A 14 -28.27 5.30 -16.22
N LEU A 15 -28.05 6.34 -17.04
CA LEU A 15 -26.76 7.03 -17.15
C LEU A 15 -26.35 7.73 -15.84
N LEU A 16 -27.30 8.29 -15.10
CA LEU A 16 -27.04 8.92 -13.79
C LEU A 16 -26.66 7.91 -12.70
N VAL A 17 -27.09 6.64 -12.80
CA VAL A 17 -26.70 5.58 -11.85
C VAL A 17 -25.27 5.07 -12.11
N VAL A 18 -24.72 5.31 -13.31
CA VAL A 18 -23.35 4.93 -13.69
C VAL A 18 -22.32 6.00 -13.29
N ASP A 19 -22.69 7.09 -12.62
CA ASP A 19 -21.74 7.91 -11.86
C ASP A 19 -21.48 7.29 -10.48
N ARG A 20 -21.20 5.98 -10.47
CA ARG A 20 -20.68 5.28 -9.30
C ARG A 20 -19.25 5.77 -9.13
N GLU A 21 -19.13 6.94 -8.52
CA GLU A 21 -18.01 7.42 -7.74
C GLU A 21 -17.19 6.22 -7.26
N VAL A 22 -16.11 5.95 -8.00
CA VAL A 22 -15.05 5.06 -7.56
C VAL A 22 -14.61 5.67 -6.23
N PRO A 23 -14.76 4.98 -5.09
CA PRO A 23 -14.15 5.47 -3.88
C PRO A 23 -12.66 5.42 -4.17
N VAL A 24 -12.09 6.57 -4.51
CA VAL A 24 -10.66 6.80 -4.37
C VAL A 24 -10.47 6.70 -2.88
N SER A 25 -10.18 5.47 -2.44
CA SER A 25 -9.67 5.19 -1.12
C SER A 25 -8.53 6.18 -0.97
N ALA A 26 -8.75 7.19 -0.15
CA ALA A 26 -7.72 8.08 0.31
C ALA A 26 -6.78 7.18 1.10
N GLY A 27 -5.91 6.48 0.37
CA GLY A 27 -4.78 5.79 0.91
C GLY A 27 -4.08 6.86 1.70
N LYS A 28 -4.11 6.71 3.03
CA LYS A 28 -3.34 7.50 3.96
C LYS A 28 -2.00 7.74 3.26
N LEU A 29 -1.64 9.01 3.01
CA LEU A 29 -0.29 9.36 2.62
C LEU A 29 0.57 9.06 3.84
N SER A 30 0.74 7.77 4.11
CA SER A 30 1.56 7.25 5.15
C SER A 30 2.94 7.72 4.77
N PHE A 31 3.53 8.53 5.64
CA PHE A 31 4.89 9.02 5.47
C PHE A 31 5.84 7.85 5.74
N THR A 32 5.73 6.82 4.91
CA THR A 32 6.47 5.59 5.02
C THR A 32 7.60 5.61 4.01
N ARG A 33 8.78 5.24 4.49
CA ARG A 33 9.98 5.15 3.68
C ARG A 33 10.11 3.73 3.15
N MET A 34 10.32 3.60 1.83
CA MET A 34 10.62 2.32 1.20
C MET A 34 11.99 1.82 1.72
N PRO A 35 12.09 0.58 2.25
CA PRO A 35 13.37 0.02 2.66
C PRO A 35 14.21 -0.36 1.43
N ILE A 36 15.52 -0.22 1.54
CA ILE A 36 16.49 -0.62 0.52
C ILE A 36 16.68 -2.14 0.60
N CYS A 37 16.36 -2.82 -0.50
CA CYS A 37 16.35 -4.27 -0.62
C CYS A 37 17.35 -4.82 -1.66
N GLU A 38 18.37 -4.05 -1.99
CA GLU A 38 19.28 -4.39 -3.08
C GLU A 38 20.03 -5.72 -2.85
N HIS A 39 20.12 -6.52 -3.91
CA HIS A 39 20.91 -7.77 -4.01
C HIS A 39 20.64 -8.87 -2.95
N MET A 40 19.43 -8.93 -2.38
CA MET A 40 19.03 -9.95 -1.40
C MET A 40 18.76 -11.35 -1.99
N VAL A 41 19.43 -11.74 -3.09
CA VAL A 41 19.12 -12.97 -3.85
C VAL A 41 20.05 -14.14 -3.56
N GLU A 42 21.29 -13.92 -3.09
CA GLU A 42 22.25 -15.04 -2.91
C GLU A 42 22.83 -15.22 -1.51
N SER A 43 22.86 -14.21 -0.64
CA SER A 43 23.21 -14.38 0.78
C SER A 43 23.02 -13.06 1.53
N PRO A 44 21.92 -12.87 2.28
CA PRO A 44 21.68 -11.62 2.95
C PRO A 44 22.55 -11.52 4.21
N THR A 45 23.76 -11.01 4.03
CA THR A 45 24.62 -10.65 5.16
C THR A 45 24.21 -9.26 5.63
N CYS A 46 23.23 -9.19 6.52
CA CYS A 46 22.94 -7.94 7.21
C CYS A 46 24.07 -7.62 8.20
N SER A 47 24.60 -6.39 8.13
CA SER A 47 25.49 -5.89 9.18
C SER A 47 24.82 -6.00 10.54
N GLN A 48 25.60 -6.31 11.58
CA GLN A 48 25.15 -6.36 12.99
C GLN A 48 24.88 -4.95 13.58
N THR A 49 24.92 -3.90 12.74
CA THR A 49 24.57 -2.54 13.16
C THR A 49 23.12 -2.49 13.64
N SER A 50 22.94 -2.04 14.88
CA SER A 50 21.64 -1.91 15.53
C SER A 50 21.04 -0.53 15.23
N ASN A 51 20.27 -0.44 14.15
CA ASN A 51 19.53 0.76 13.74
C ASN A 51 18.05 0.43 13.72
N LEU A 52 17.42 0.45 14.89
CA LEU A 52 16.02 0.03 15.03
C LEU A 52 15.12 0.79 14.06
N VAL A 53 14.16 0.10 13.45
CA VAL A 53 13.13 0.72 12.59
C VAL A 53 11.77 0.11 12.90
N CYS A 54 10.72 0.93 12.79
CA CYS A 54 9.33 0.48 12.93
C CYS A 54 8.72 0.21 11.56
N GLY A 55 8.22 -1.01 11.33
CA GLY A 55 7.53 -1.39 10.11
C GLY A 55 6.09 -0.87 10.05
N THR A 56 5.48 -0.91 8.87
CA THR A 56 4.03 -0.66 8.67
C THR A 56 3.15 -1.74 9.26
N ASP A 57 3.73 -2.92 9.53
CA ASP A 57 3.12 -4.03 10.23
C ASP A 57 3.13 -3.86 11.76
N GLY A 58 3.69 -2.76 12.28
CA GLY A 58 3.78 -2.48 13.71
C GLY A 58 4.88 -3.26 14.42
N VAL A 59 5.76 -3.94 13.69
CA VAL A 59 6.89 -4.70 14.24
C VAL A 59 8.15 -3.84 14.23
N THR A 60 8.93 -3.91 15.31
CA THR A 60 10.26 -3.29 15.36
C THR A 60 11.31 -4.26 14.84
N TYR A 61 12.11 -3.81 13.87
CA TYR A 61 13.22 -4.57 13.31
C TYR A 61 14.55 -4.00 13.79
N THR A 62 15.54 -4.88 14.02
CA THR A 62 16.89 -4.51 14.50
C THR A 62 17.61 -3.56 13.53
N ASN A 63 17.34 -3.70 12.24
CA ASN A 63 17.79 -2.80 11.19
C ASN A 63 16.92 -2.89 9.93
N GLU A 64 17.08 -1.91 9.03
CA GLU A 64 16.40 -1.84 7.73
C GLU A 64 16.64 -3.10 6.87
N CYS A 65 17.82 -3.71 6.96
CA CYS A 65 18.14 -4.95 6.24
C CYS A 65 17.29 -6.14 6.73
N GLN A 66 17.09 -6.29 8.04
CA GLN A 66 16.21 -7.31 8.63
C GLN A 66 14.73 -7.08 8.27
N LEU A 67 14.28 -5.82 8.23
CA LEU A 67 12.94 -5.49 7.74
C LEU A 67 12.80 -5.90 6.27
N CYS A 68 13.77 -5.59 5.42
CA CYS A 68 13.75 -6.01 4.03
C CYS A 68 13.72 -7.54 3.87
N LEU A 69 14.50 -8.28 4.66
CA LEU A 69 14.46 -9.74 4.65
C LEU A 69 13.08 -10.28 5.01
N ALA A 70 12.45 -9.72 6.04
CA ALA A 70 11.10 -10.08 6.42
C ALA A 70 10.12 -9.77 5.28
N ARG A 71 10.25 -8.60 4.63
CA ARG A 71 9.46 -8.19 3.46
C ARG A 71 9.54 -9.22 2.33
N ILE A 72 10.75 -9.63 1.94
CA ILE A 72 10.99 -10.59 0.85
C ILE A 72 10.48 -11.99 1.25
N LYS A 73 10.78 -12.45 2.46
CA LYS A 73 10.39 -13.78 2.95
C LYS A 73 8.88 -13.94 3.08
N THR A 74 8.20 -12.92 3.58
CA THR A 74 6.75 -12.93 3.80
C THR A 74 5.96 -12.51 2.56
N LYS A 75 6.63 -11.93 1.55
CA LYS A 75 6.03 -11.30 0.37
C LYS A 75 4.99 -10.23 0.73
N GLN A 76 5.19 -9.54 1.86
CA GLN A 76 4.33 -8.46 2.32
C GLN A 76 4.93 -7.10 1.97
N ASP A 77 4.09 -6.09 1.70
CA ASP A 77 4.56 -4.72 1.45
C ASP A 77 4.84 -3.97 2.76
N ILE A 78 5.88 -4.40 3.48
CA ILE A 78 6.30 -3.77 4.73
C ILE A 78 7.20 -2.57 4.41
N GLN A 79 6.81 -1.39 4.87
CA GLN A 79 7.57 -0.15 4.73
C GLN A 79 8.01 0.37 6.10
N ILE A 80 8.95 1.33 6.15
CA ILE A 80 9.40 1.93 7.41
C ILE A 80 8.46 3.08 7.77
N THR A 81 7.81 3.01 8.92
CA THR A 81 6.96 4.08 9.48
C THR A 81 7.79 5.17 10.15
N LYS A 82 8.79 4.77 10.94
CA LYS A 82 9.72 5.67 11.64
C LYS A 82 11.02 4.94 11.96
N ASP A 83 12.09 5.70 12.11
CA ASP A 83 13.32 5.21 12.73
C ASP A 83 13.09 5.03 14.24
N GLY A 84 13.75 4.04 14.84
CA GLY A 84 13.57 3.61 16.22
C GLY A 84 12.54 2.50 16.40
N LYS A 85 12.13 2.27 17.65
CA LYS A 85 11.10 1.28 17.98
C LYS A 85 9.73 1.78 17.58
N CYS A 86 8.82 0.86 17.23
CA CYS A 86 7.39 1.10 17.36
C CYS A 86 7.10 1.42 18.83
#